data_AF-A0A2E7HNU5-F1
#
_entry.id   AF-A0A2E7HNU5-F1
#
_cell.length_a   1.000
_cell.length_b   1.000
_cell.length_c   1.000
_cell.angle_alpha   90.00
_cell.angle_beta   90.00
_cell.angle_gamma   90.00
#
_symmetry.space_group_name_H-M   'P 1'
#
loop_
_entity.id
_entity.type
_entity.pdbx_description
1 polymer ?
#
loop_
_entity_poly.entity_id
_entity_poly.type
_entity_poly.pdbx_seq_one_letter_code
_entity_poly.pdbx_strand_id
1 'polypeptide(L)'
;MIKRIHINQHKIKANAKNGTDDPVITCKTSKENIYGQKVEIWNDGEVVAIIKYEPNKPLSCGAKVWIETMAHCVVWEDENGYYEA
;
A
#
# COMPACT_ATOMS: atom_id res chain seq x y z
N MET A 1 -4.95 -17.84 5.57
CA MET A 1 -4.22 -17.71 4.28
C MET A 1 -3.58 -16.34 4.22
N ILE A 2 -2.25 -16.25 4.02
CA ILE A 2 -1.56 -14.97 3.89
C ILE A 2 -1.89 -14.35 2.52
N LYS A 3 -2.28 -13.08 2.51
CA LYS A 3 -2.42 -12.27 1.29
C LYS A 3 -1.22 -11.34 1.21
N ARG A 4 -0.67 -11.14 0.01
CA ARG A 4 0.46 -10.22 -0.20
C ARG A 4 -0.03 -9.00 -0.97
N ILE A 5 0.11 -7.81 -0.38
CA ILE A 5 -0.16 -6.56 -1.08
C ILE A 5 1.11 -6.14 -1.81
N HIS A 6 1.11 -6.31 -3.13
CA HIS A 6 2.23 -5.97 -3.99
C HIS A 6 2.05 -4.57 -4.57
N ILE A 7 3.06 -3.72 -4.40
CA ILE A 7 3.11 -2.38 -4.99
C ILE A 7 4.02 -2.42 -6.22
N ASN A 8 3.45 -2.13 -7.39
CA ASN A 8 4.18 -2.18 -8.65
C ASN A 8 4.88 -0.85 -8.93
N GLN A 9 6.14 -0.74 -8.51
CA GLN A 9 6.95 0.45 -8.76
C GLN A 9 7.12 0.79 -10.25
N HIS A 10 7.12 -0.21 -11.13
CA HIS A 10 7.31 0.02 -12.57
C HIS A 10 6.08 0.72 -13.16
N LYS A 11 4.88 0.30 -12.75
CA LYS A 11 3.64 1.00 -13.12
C LYS A 11 3.57 2.41 -12.54
N ILE A 12 3.97 2.60 -11.27
CA ILE A 12 4.00 3.95 -10.67
C ILE A 12 4.88 4.91 -11.50
N LYS A 13 6.05 4.44 -11.94
CA LYS A 13 6.97 5.22 -12.79
C LYS A 13 6.39 5.45 -14.19
N ALA A 14 5.78 4.43 -14.80
CA ALA A 14 5.17 4.54 -16.13
C ALA A 14 3.99 5.51 -16.13
N ASN A 15 3.09 5.40 -15.14
CA ASN A 15 1.97 6.31 -14.91
C ASN A 15 2.44 7.75 -14.77
N ALA A 16 3.49 7.97 -13.97
CA ALA A 16 4.07 9.30 -13.80
C ALA A 16 4.67 9.86 -15.10
N LYS A 17 5.32 9.01 -15.92
CA LYS A 17 5.95 9.42 -17.18
C LYS A 17 4.92 9.73 -18.27
N ASN A 18 3.87 8.93 -18.35
CA ASN A 18 2.92 8.93 -19.46
C ASN A 18 1.59 9.64 -19.13
N GLY A 19 1.39 10.06 -17.87
CA GLY A 19 0.13 10.65 -17.42
C GLY A 19 -1.03 9.65 -17.36
N THR A 20 -0.74 8.35 -17.16
CA THR A 20 -1.74 7.28 -17.04
C THR A 20 -2.05 6.95 -15.58
N ASP A 21 -3.12 6.20 -15.33
CA ASP A 21 -3.63 5.84 -14.01
C ASP A 21 -3.79 4.32 -13.81
N ASP A 22 -2.96 3.52 -14.50
CA ASP A 22 -3.03 2.06 -14.42
C ASP A 22 -2.95 1.56 -12.97
N PRO A 23 -3.73 0.55 -12.56
CA PRO A 23 -3.69 0.00 -11.21
C PRO A 23 -2.28 -0.46 -10.80
N VAL A 24 -1.78 0.11 -9.71
CA VAL A 24 -0.43 -0.14 -9.19
C VAL A 24 -0.40 -1.09 -8.00
N ILE A 25 -1.55 -1.37 -7.38
CA ILE A 25 -1.67 -2.25 -6.21
C ILE A 25 -2.21 -3.60 -6.68
N THR A 26 -1.65 -4.69 -6.15
CA THR A 26 -2.15 -6.04 -6.40
C THR A 26 -2.26 -6.81 -5.10
N CYS A 27 -3.47 -7.26 -4.75
CA CYS A 27 -3.67 -8.24 -3.69
C CYS A 27 -3.48 -9.63 -4.27
N LYS A 28 -2.35 -10.27 -3.92
CA LYS A 28 -2.03 -11.64 -4.34
C LYS A 28 -2.55 -12.63 -3.32
N THR A 29 -3.40 -13.54 -3.77
CA THR A 29 -3.86 -14.69 -2.99
C THR A 29 -3.15 -15.95 -3.49
N SER A 30 -3.46 -17.12 -2.92
CA SER A 30 -2.96 -18.39 -3.48
C SER A 30 -3.65 -18.78 -4.79
N LYS A 31 -4.74 -18.11 -5.17
CA LYS A 31 -5.59 -18.48 -6.33
C LYS A 31 -5.48 -17.48 -7.48
N GLU A 32 -5.30 -16.21 -7.17
CA GLU A 32 -5.43 -15.12 -8.15
C GLU A 32 -4.68 -13.84 -7.73
N ASN A 33 -4.58 -12.92 -8.69
CA ASN A 33 -4.07 -11.57 -8.49
C ASN A 33 -5.21 -10.57 -8.73
N ILE A 34 -5.56 -9.80 -7.69
CA ILE A 34 -6.61 -8.79 -7.75
C ILE A 34 -5.95 -7.42 -7.83
N TYR A 35 -6.19 -6.67 -8.91
CA TYR A 35 -5.56 -5.37 -9.17
C TYR A 35 -6.47 -4.22 -8.71
N GLY A 36 -5.89 -3.16 -8.18
CA GLY A 36 -6.63 -1.97 -7.74
C GLY A 36 -5.75 -0.76 -7.49
N GLN A 37 -6.41 0.36 -7.17
CA GLN A 37 -5.77 1.61 -6.74
C GLN A 37 -5.90 1.87 -5.23
N LYS A 38 -6.81 1.15 -4.56
CA LYS A 38 -7.06 1.20 -3.13
C LYS A 38 -7.23 -0.22 -2.60
N VAL A 39 -6.71 -0.50 -1.41
CA VAL A 39 -6.97 -1.74 -0.68
C VAL A 39 -7.37 -1.39 0.75
N GLU A 40 -8.43 -2.00 1.24
CA GLU A 40 -8.83 -1.93 2.65
C GLU A 40 -8.46 -3.25 3.34
N ILE A 41 -7.81 -3.13 4.49
CA ILE A 41 -7.53 -4.25 5.38
C ILE A 41 -8.58 -4.20 6.49
N TRP A 42 -9.36 -5.27 6.58
CA TRP A 42 -10.43 -5.42 7.56
C TRP A 42 -10.01 -6.36 8.67
N ASN A 43 -10.32 -6.02 9.91
CA ASN A 43 -10.26 -6.90 11.07
C ASN A 43 -11.53 -6.71 11.90
N ASP A 44 -12.19 -7.80 12.29
CA ASP A 44 -13.40 -7.80 13.13
C ASP A 44 -14.53 -6.84 12.68
N GLY A 45 -14.68 -6.67 11.36
CA GLY A 45 -15.73 -5.83 10.79
C GLY A 45 -15.38 -4.34 10.70
N GLU A 46 -14.13 -3.97 11.00
CA GLU A 46 -13.65 -2.59 10.89
C GLU A 46 -12.46 -2.51 9.92
N VAL A 47 -12.33 -1.37 9.24
CA VAL A 47 -11.17 -1.07 8.39
C VAL A 47 -10.01 -0.62 9.28
N VAL A 48 -9.01 -1.48 9.46
CA VAL A 48 -7.84 -1.19 10.31
C VAL A 48 -6.72 -0.52 9.54
N ALA A 49 -6.63 -0.69 8.22
CA ALA A 49 -5.66 0.03 7.39
C ALA A 49 -6.16 0.21 5.96
N ILE A 50 -5.72 1.29 5.32
CA ILE A 50 -6.02 1.59 3.91
C ILE A 50 -4.70 1.82 3.18
N ILE A 51 -4.47 1.07 2.11
CA ILE A 51 -3.39 1.33 1.16
C ILE A 51 -3.97 2.14 0.01
N LYS A 52 -3.37 3.29 -0.30
CA LYS A 52 -3.85 4.23 -1.32
C LYS A 52 -2.78 4.49 -2.37
N TYR A 53 -3.22 4.68 -3.61
CA TYR A 53 -2.43 5.27 -4.69
C TYR A 53 -3.07 6.59 -5.11
N GLU A 54 -2.38 7.71 -4.86
CA GLU A 54 -2.82 9.04 -5.31
C GLU A 54 -1.66 9.74 -6.05
N PRO A 55 -1.50 9.53 -7.37
CA PRO A 55 -0.40 10.11 -8.12
C PRO A 55 -0.49 11.63 -8.29
N ASN A 56 -1.70 12.18 -8.22
CA ASN A 56 -2.00 13.61 -8.41
C ASN A 56 -1.98 14.40 -7.09
N LYS A 57 -2.03 13.72 -5.95
CA LYS A 57 -1.97 14.32 -4.62
C LYS A 57 -1.04 13.49 -3.72
N PRO A 58 0.27 13.46 -4.05
CA PRO A 58 1.23 12.71 -3.24
C PRO A 58 1.35 13.30 -1.83
N LEU A 59 1.85 12.49 -0.89
CA LEU A 59 2.30 13.00 0.39
C LEU A 59 3.39 14.06 0.20
N SER A 60 3.63 14.89 1.21
CA SER A 60 4.63 15.96 1.17
C SER A 60 6.04 15.47 0.84
N CYS A 61 6.38 14.22 1.18
CA CYS A 61 7.64 13.57 0.82
C CYS A 61 7.72 13.08 -0.65
N GLY A 62 6.64 13.23 -1.43
CA GLY A 62 6.53 12.79 -2.82
C GLY A 62 6.02 11.35 -3.00
N ALA A 63 5.76 10.62 -1.91
CA ALA A 63 5.19 9.28 -1.99
C ALA A 63 3.79 9.30 -2.63
N LYS A 64 3.62 8.50 -3.70
CA LYS A 64 2.35 8.36 -4.43
C LYS A 64 1.52 7.18 -3.95
N VAL A 65 2.15 6.24 -3.23
CA VAL A 65 1.48 5.10 -2.60
C VAL A 65 1.89 5.08 -1.14
N TRP A 66 0.92 4.93 -0.24
CA TRP A 66 1.17 4.86 1.19
C TRP A 66 0.08 4.04 1.89
N ILE A 67 0.30 3.77 3.17
CA ILE A 67 -0.63 3.07 4.05
C ILE A 67 -1.04 4.04 5.16
N GLU A 68 -2.33 4.11 5.43
CA GLU A 68 -2.90 4.86 6.55
C GLU A 68 -3.56 3.88 7.52
N THR A 69 -3.33 4.08 8.81
CA THR A 69 -3.93 3.29 9.88
C THR A 69 -4.04 4.12 11.15
N MET A 70 -4.98 3.76 12.02
CA MET A 70 -5.11 4.26 13.39
C MET A 70 -4.68 3.19 14.41
N ALA A 71 -4.27 2.01 13.94
CA ALA A 71 -3.80 0.94 14.79
C ALA A 71 -2.35 1.19 15.25
N HIS A 72 -1.99 0.55 16.36
CA HIS A 72 -0.62 0.54 16.88
C HIS A 72 0.36 0.00 15.82
N CYS A 73 1.46 0.72 15.62
CA CYS A 73 2.50 0.34 14.68
C CYS A 73 3.80 0.01 15.42
N VAL A 74 4.42 -1.09 15.04
CA VAL A 74 5.79 -1.43 15.46
C VAL A 74 6.71 -1.28 14.25
N VAL A 75 7.68 -0.38 14.35
CA VAL A 75 8.66 -0.07 13.31
C VAL A 75 10.00 -0.64 13.71
N TRP A 76 10.44 -1.68 13.01
CA TRP A 76 11.73 -2.32 13.24
C TRP A 76 12.85 -1.52 12.58
N GLU A 77 13.88 -1.19 13.34
CA GLU A 77 15.11 -0.58 12.80
C GLU A 77 16.01 -1.67 12.22
N ASP A 78 16.23 -2.72 13.01
CA ASP A 78 16.97 -3.93 12.66
C ASP A 78 16.57 -5.08 13.61
N GLU A 79 17.38 -6.13 13.68
CA GLU A 79 17.15 -7.28 14.56
C GLU A 79 17.26 -6.97 16.06
N ASN A 80 17.81 -5.82 16.43
CA ASN A 80 18.14 -5.43 17.80
C ASN A 80 17.21 -4.37 18.39
N GLY A 81 16.30 -3.79 17.59
CA GLY A 81 15.47 -2.69 18.08
C GLY A 81 14.23 -2.38 17.23
N TYR A 82 13.21 -1.84 17.91
CA TYR A 82 12.01 -1.31 17.29
C TYR A 82 11.51 -0.05 18.00
N TYR A 83 10.68 0.71 17.31
CA TYR A 83 9.94 1.86 17.81
C TYR A 83 8.43 1.57 17.76
N GLU A 84 7.68 2.08 18.73
CA GLU A 84 6.22 2.06 18.72
C GLU A 84 5.69 3.42 18.25
N ALA A 85 4.67 3.40 17.39
CA ALA A 85 4.02 4.58 16.83
C ALA A 85 2.49 4.47 16.88
#